data_AF-A0A969P109-F1
#
_entry.id   AF-A0A969P109-F1
#
_cell.length_a   1.000
_cell.length_b   1.000
_cell.length_c   1.000
_cell.angle_alpha   90.00
_cell.angle_beta   90.00
_cell.angle_gamma   90.00
#
_symmetry.space_group_name_H-M   'P 1'
#
loop_
_entity.id
_entity.type
_entity.pdbx_description
1 polymer ?
#
loop_
_entity_poly.entity_id
_entity_poly.type
_entity_poly.pdbx_seq_one_letter_code
_entity_poly.pdbx_strand_id
1 'polypeptide(L)'
;MLLALQLAIACKVLLNSTTEDIQVREEVWQRLTPEELSAAITDVEDIARPPEDNYYDELLKQWRSVRRFLPKLLSIIDFEGNQAGQNILEAWQFLQSIEGKRNPLMDAAPLKIVDKKWAVWVVDENGNIDRRAYTFCVLGQLLEGLRRRDLFVSSGERWSNPRAKLLKGQAWESARTSVCRTLELAPKPEPELKVLQKQLNQAYTKTAANLPQNSEVRIEVDKKGKETLTISNLDKLDDPESYLKLRDKVESLLPQVDLPEVLLEINAKTGFMNEFTHLNESFAKVKDLSTSICAVLIAQGCNIGLSPLVHWSQVKEIRKKSIELKNCVKLRENKQLKDFISL
;
A
#
# COMPACT_ATOMS: atom_id res chain seq x y z
N MET A 1 -27.18 1.66 1.53
CA MET A 1 -27.87 0.54 0.85
C MET A 1 -29.22 0.96 0.27
N LEU A 2 -30.04 1.74 0.99
CA LEU A 2 -31.27 2.32 0.42
C LEU A 2 -31.04 3.03 -0.91
N LEU A 3 -29.95 3.81 -1.00
CA LEU A 3 -29.62 4.66 -2.15
C LEU A 3 -29.19 3.89 -3.42
N ALA A 4 -28.37 2.84 -3.32
CA ALA A 4 -28.03 2.01 -4.49
C ALA A 4 -29.22 1.18 -5.02
N LEU A 5 -30.11 0.74 -4.12
CA LEU A 5 -31.37 0.10 -4.48
C LEU A 5 -32.31 1.08 -5.20
N GLN A 6 -32.34 2.34 -4.77
CA GLN A 6 -33.09 3.41 -5.45
C GLN A 6 -32.58 3.64 -6.87
N LEU A 7 -31.25 3.68 -7.09
CA LEU A 7 -30.69 3.77 -8.45
C LEU A 7 -31.06 2.56 -9.33
N ALA A 8 -31.02 1.35 -8.76
CA ALA A 8 -31.44 0.14 -9.46
C ALA A 8 -32.93 0.14 -9.85
N ILE A 9 -33.80 0.76 -9.04
CA ILE A 9 -35.22 0.94 -9.37
C ILE A 9 -35.36 1.86 -10.60
N ALA A 10 -34.66 3.00 -10.63
CA ALA A 10 -34.67 3.89 -11.78
C ALA A 10 -34.15 3.22 -13.06
N CYS A 11 -33.03 2.47 -12.97
CA CYS A 11 -32.46 1.74 -14.08
C CYS A 11 -33.39 0.61 -14.60
N LYS A 12 -34.15 -0.05 -13.71
CA LYS A 12 -35.14 -1.06 -14.12
C LYS A 12 -36.29 -0.45 -14.93
N VAL A 13 -36.72 0.76 -14.59
CA VAL A 13 -37.74 1.48 -15.38
C VAL A 13 -37.19 1.85 -16.76
N LEU A 14 -35.93 2.32 -16.82
CA LEU A 14 -35.24 2.65 -18.08
C LEU A 14 -35.03 1.43 -19.00
N LEU A 15 -34.81 0.25 -18.42
CA LEU A 15 -34.62 -1.00 -19.18
C LEU A 15 -35.94 -1.70 -19.54
N ASN A 16 -37.08 -1.21 -19.05
CA ASN A 16 -38.36 -1.85 -19.28
C ASN A 16 -38.95 -1.46 -20.65
N SER A 17 -38.84 -2.35 -21.62
CA SER A 17 -39.25 -2.16 -23.02
C SER A 17 -40.76 -1.99 -23.24
N THR A 18 -41.59 -2.13 -22.21
CA THR A 18 -43.03 -1.87 -22.27
C THR A 18 -43.41 -0.44 -21.91
N THR A 19 -42.46 0.37 -21.43
CA THR A 19 -42.69 1.78 -21.06
C THR A 19 -42.43 2.65 -22.28
N GLU A 20 -43.38 3.47 -22.70
CA GLU A 20 -43.13 4.44 -23.78
C GLU A 20 -42.10 5.49 -23.33
N ASP A 21 -41.15 5.84 -24.20
CA ASP A 21 -40.03 6.75 -23.89
C ASP A 21 -40.46 8.08 -23.25
N ILE A 22 -41.63 8.60 -23.63
CA ILE A 22 -42.21 9.84 -23.10
C ILE A 22 -42.61 9.72 -21.61
N GLN A 23 -43.00 8.53 -21.16
CA GLN A 23 -43.54 8.28 -19.82
C GLN A 23 -42.48 7.80 -18.82
N VAL A 24 -41.29 7.42 -19.29
CA VAL A 24 -40.20 6.88 -18.46
C VAL A 24 -39.86 7.80 -17.29
N ARG A 25 -39.82 9.13 -17.52
CA ARG A 25 -39.49 10.10 -16.48
C ARG A 25 -40.59 10.18 -15.41
N GLU A 26 -41.85 10.12 -15.79
CA GLU A 26 -42.98 10.11 -14.85
C GLU A 26 -43.01 8.81 -14.04
N GLU A 27 -42.77 7.66 -14.68
CA GLU A 27 -42.70 6.34 -14.03
C GLU A 27 -41.54 6.20 -13.04
N VAL A 28 -40.42 6.89 -13.28
CA VAL A 28 -39.33 7.00 -12.31
C VAL A 28 -39.76 7.86 -11.11
N TRP A 29 -40.43 9.00 -11.36
CA TRP A 29 -40.87 9.90 -10.29
C TRP A 29 -42.01 9.36 -9.42
N GLN A 30 -42.82 8.44 -9.94
CA GLN A 30 -43.80 7.72 -9.12
C GLN A 30 -43.16 6.78 -8.09
N ARG A 31 -41.93 6.32 -8.34
CA ARG A 31 -41.23 5.36 -7.47
C ARG A 31 -40.13 5.99 -6.63
N LEU A 32 -39.60 7.15 -7.05
CA LEU A 32 -38.46 7.83 -6.44
C LEU A 32 -38.65 9.34 -6.53
N THR A 33 -38.30 10.07 -5.49
CA THR A 33 -38.23 11.54 -5.59
C THR A 33 -36.94 11.99 -6.31
N PRO A 34 -36.93 13.18 -6.93
CA PRO A 34 -35.71 13.75 -7.52
C PRO A 34 -34.56 13.91 -6.51
N GLU A 35 -34.90 14.18 -5.25
CA GLU A 35 -33.94 14.35 -4.15
C GLU A 35 -33.29 13.00 -3.80
N GLU A 36 -34.08 11.93 -3.67
CA GLU A 36 -33.57 10.57 -3.44
C GLU A 36 -32.72 10.05 -4.59
N LEU A 37 -33.10 10.34 -5.84
CA LEU A 37 -32.31 9.95 -7.01
C LEU A 37 -30.97 10.70 -7.04
N SER A 38 -30.95 12.00 -6.71
CA SER A 38 -29.69 12.76 -6.67
C SER A 38 -28.76 12.27 -5.55
N ALA A 39 -29.31 11.99 -4.35
CA ALA A 39 -28.57 11.40 -3.25
C ALA A 39 -28.04 10.00 -3.61
N ALA A 40 -28.81 9.22 -4.37
CA ALA A 40 -28.40 7.90 -4.85
C ALA A 40 -27.24 7.96 -5.85
N ILE A 41 -27.25 8.94 -6.75
CA ILE A 41 -26.15 9.17 -7.69
C ILE A 41 -24.89 9.56 -6.94
N THR A 42 -24.95 10.53 -6.02
CA THR A 42 -23.77 10.97 -5.23
C THR A 42 -23.18 9.83 -4.40
N ASP A 43 -24.01 9.01 -3.76
CA ASP A 43 -23.55 7.85 -2.99
C ASP A 43 -22.85 6.81 -3.88
N VAL A 44 -23.38 6.55 -5.08
CA VAL A 44 -22.78 5.61 -6.04
C VAL A 44 -21.49 6.17 -6.61
N GLU A 45 -21.41 7.47 -6.90
CA GLU A 45 -20.17 8.14 -7.34
C GLU A 45 -19.08 8.09 -6.25
N ASP A 46 -19.45 8.20 -4.97
CA ASP A 46 -18.51 8.05 -3.85
C ASP A 46 -18.02 6.60 -3.67
N ILE A 47 -18.86 5.60 -3.96
CA ILE A 47 -18.53 4.18 -3.84
C ILE A 47 -17.77 3.66 -5.07
N ALA A 48 -18.14 4.10 -6.27
CA ALA A 48 -17.63 3.61 -7.54
C ALA A 48 -16.35 4.33 -8.02
N ARG A 49 -15.67 5.08 -7.13
CA ARG A 49 -14.41 5.77 -7.48
C ARG A 49 -13.40 4.80 -8.10
N PRO A 50 -12.95 5.03 -9.35
CA PRO A 50 -11.97 4.16 -10.01
C PRO A 50 -10.66 4.07 -9.20
N PRO A 51 -9.98 2.92 -9.20
CA PRO A 51 -8.70 2.74 -8.50
C PRO A 51 -7.56 3.62 -9.06
N GLU A 52 -7.73 4.20 -10.25
CA GLU A 52 -6.72 5.03 -10.90
C GLU A 52 -6.85 6.54 -10.64
N ASP A 53 -7.85 7.06 -9.88
CA ASP A 53 -7.90 8.51 -9.67
C ASP A 53 -8.30 9.04 -8.29
N ASN A 54 -7.50 10.04 -7.90
CA ASN A 54 -7.81 11.17 -7.04
C ASN A 54 -7.73 11.07 -5.50
N TYR A 55 -6.75 10.33 -4.97
CA TYR A 55 -6.33 10.54 -3.57
C TYR A 55 -5.60 11.88 -3.37
N TYR A 56 -5.07 12.47 -4.44
CA TYR A 56 -4.30 13.72 -4.41
C TYR A 56 -5.15 14.89 -3.92
N ASP A 57 -6.38 15.04 -4.41
CA ASP A 57 -7.33 16.05 -3.92
C ASP A 57 -7.59 15.91 -2.42
N GLU A 58 -7.83 14.69 -1.94
CA GLU A 58 -8.09 14.45 -0.52
C GLU A 58 -6.85 14.75 0.34
N LEU A 59 -5.67 14.43 -0.19
CA LEU A 59 -4.41 14.69 0.46
C LEU A 59 -4.10 16.19 0.52
N LEU A 60 -4.41 16.96 -0.55
CA LEU A 60 -4.33 18.41 -0.57
C LEU A 60 -5.26 19.07 0.46
N LYS A 61 -6.47 18.53 0.68
CA LYS A 61 -7.38 19.01 1.75
C LYS A 61 -6.75 18.86 3.14
N GLN A 62 -5.89 17.86 3.35
CA GLN A 62 -5.17 17.65 4.61
C GLN A 62 -3.98 18.59 4.82
N TRP A 63 -3.76 19.58 3.94
CA TRP A 63 -2.69 20.57 4.07
C TRP A 63 -2.62 21.20 5.47
N ARG A 64 -3.76 21.59 6.04
CA ARG A 64 -3.82 22.20 7.38
C ARG A 64 -3.30 21.26 8.47
N SER A 65 -3.60 19.96 8.36
CA SER A 65 -3.14 18.93 9.29
C SER A 65 -1.63 18.77 9.20
N VAL A 66 -1.08 18.68 7.99
CA VAL A 66 0.36 18.58 7.76
C VAL A 66 1.11 19.80 8.25
N ARG A 67 0.55 20.99 8.02
CA ARG A 67 1.17 22.25 8.43
C ARG A 67 1.37 22.38 9.94
N ARG A 68 0.62 21.65 10.77
CA ARG A 68 0.80 21.64 12.23
C ARG A 68 2.12 21.03 12.68
N PHE A 69 2.67 20.08 11.93
CA PHE A 69 3.90 19.38 12.31
C PHE A 69 5.06 19.60 11.32
N LEU A 70 4.77 19.91 10.05
CA LEU A 70 5.79 20.14 9.03
C LEU A 70 6.90 21.13 9.41
N PRO A 71 6.63 22.32 9.99
CA PRO A 71 7.71 23.24 10.33
C PRO A 71 8.66 22.68 11.39
N LYS A 72 8.13 21.94 12.38
CA LYS A 72 8.98 21.23 13.36
C LYS A 72 9.78 20.10 12.72
N LEU A 73 9.17 19.37 11.79
CA LEU A 73 9.84 18.30 11.05
C LEU A 73 11.02 18.85 10.23
N LEU A 74 10.78 19.95 9.50
CA LEU A 74 11.78 20.65 8.70
C LEU A 74 12.92 21.22 9.55
N SER A 75 12.67 21.61 10.81
CA SER A 75 13.70 22.22 11.67
C SER A 75 14.47 21.22 12.54
N ILE A 76 13.87 20.08 12.89
CA ILE A 76 14.44 19.13 13.87
C ILE A 76 15.18 17.99 13.18
N ILE A 77 14.69 17.52 12.04
CA ILE A 77 15.23 16.32 11.40
C ILE A 77 16.15 16.71 10.25
N ASP A 78 17.43 16.39 10.42
CA ASP A 78 18.44 16.46 9.38
C ASP A 78 18.51 15.12 8.65
N PHE A 79 18.11 15.14 7.37
CA PHE A 79 18.23 14.01 6.48
C PHE A 79 19.56 14.08 5.74
N GLU A 80 20.24 12.94 5.71
CA GLU A 80 21.38 12.67 4.86
C GLU A 80 21.01 11.59 3.83
N GLY A 81 21.81 11.44 2.78
CA GLY A 81 21.48 10.53 1.70
C GLY A 81 22.68 10.06 0.89
N ASN A 82 22.46 9.01 0.12
CA ASN A 82 23.39 8.56 -0.91
C ASN A 82 23.17 9.38 -2.21
N GLN A 83 23.90 9.04 -3.27
CA GLN A 83 23.77 9.71 -4.57
C GLN A 83 22.35 9.67 -5.17
N ALA A 84 21.58 8.59 -4.93
CA ALA A 84 20.21 8.47 -5.41
C ALA A 84 19.23 9.37 -4.62
N GLY A 85 19.51 9.64 -3.34
CA GLY A 85 18.71 10.52 -2.48
C GLY A 85 18.94 12.02 -2.70
N GLN A 86 19.98 12.42 -3.45
CA GLN A 86 20.42 13.83 -3.53
C GLN A 86 19.33 14.78 -4.05
N ASN A 87 18.59 14.39 -5.09
CA ASN A 87 17.50 15.21 -5.62
C ASN A 87 16.39 15.45 -4.59
N ILE A 88 16.15 14.48 -3.69
CA ILE A 88 15.14 14.59 -2.61
C ILE A 88 15.65 15.54 -1.53
N LEU A 89 16.95 15.47 -1.19
CA LEU A 89 17.57 16.39 -0.24
C LEU A 89 17.54 17.83 -0.74
N GLU A 90 17.81 18.08 -2.02
CA GLU A 90 17.71 19.42 -2.62
C GLU A 90 16.29 19.98 -2.47
N ALA A 91 15.28 19.18 -2.76
CA ALA A 91 13.88 19.56 -2.61
C ALA A 91 13.48 19.79 -1.13
N TRP A 92 14.00 18.96 -0.22
CA TRP A 92 13.81 19.12 1.23
C TRP A 92 14.43 20.42 1.74
N GLN A 93 15.67 20.72 1.36
CA GLN A 93 16.37 21.95 1.70
C GLN A 93 15.65 23.18 1.12
N PHE A 94 15.12 23.06 -0.09
CA PHE A 94 14.26 24.11 -0.66
C PHE A 94 13.04 24.36 0.23
N LEU A 95 12.32 23.32 0.67
CA LEU A 95 11.19 23.45 1.61
C LEU A 95 11.62 24.11 2.93
N GLN A 96 12.78 23.74 3.49
CA GLN A 96 13.33 24.38 4.68
C GLN A 96 13.58 25.88 4.45
N SER A 97 14.10 26.27 3.29
CA SER A 97 14.44 27.67 2.95
C SER A 97 13.21 28.60 2.76
N ILE A 98 12.06 28.03 2.44
CA ILE A 98 10.80 28.78 2.24
C ILE A 98 9.88 28.71 3.47
N GLU A 99 10.25 27.93 4.47
CA GLU A 99 9.51 27.77 5.71
C GLU A 99 9.44 29.12 6.45
N GLY A 100 8.29 29.42 7.08
CA GLY A 100 8.04 30.73 7.73
C GLY A 100 7.68 31.89 6.78
N LYS A 101 7.90 31.78 5.47
CA LYS A 101 7.48 32.83 4.50
C LYS A 101 5.98 32.72 4.20
N ARG A 102 5.28 33.87 4.24
CA ARG A 102 3.82 33.96 3.99
C ARG A 102 3.48 33.57 2.55
N ASN A 103 4.16 34.17 1.56
CA ASN A 103 4.07 33.86 0.13
C ASN A 103 5.48 33.65 -0.45
N PRO A 104 6.05 32.45 -0.34
CA PRO A 104 7.35 32.18 -0.94
C PRO A 104 7.23 32.05 -2.47
N LEU A 105 8.27 32.50 -3.17
CA LEU A 105 8.44 32.23 -4.60
C LEU A 105 8.81 30.75 -4.78
N MET A 106 8.13 30.08 -5.72
CA MET A 106 8.31 28.65 -5.97
C MET A 106 9.16 28.37 -7.22
N ASP A 107 9.54 29.39 -7.98
CA ASP A 107 10.21 29.27 -9.30
C ASP A 107 11.55 28.52 -9.24
N ALA A 108 12.21 28.53 -8.08
CA ALA A 108 13.47 27.83 -7.84
C ALA A 108 13.29 26.41 -7.27
N ALA A 109 12.06 25.88 -7.20
CA ALA A 109 11.79 24.57 -6.63
C ALA A 109 12.37 23.45 -7.51
N PRO A 110 13.18 22.52 -6.95
CA PRO A 110 13.69 21.38 -7.71
C PRO A 110 12.58 20.44 -8.19
N LEU A 111 12.42 20.29 -9.50
CA LEU A 111 11.36 19.46 -10.10
C LEU A 111 11.78 18.02 -10.44
N LYS A 112 13.07 17.67 -10.29
CA LYS A 112 13.60 16.33 -10.66
C LYS A 112 12.93 15.16 -9.92
N ILE A 113 12.35 15.43 -8.75
CA ILE A 113 11.65 14.43 -7.93
C ILE A 113 10.17 14.26 -8.30
N VAL A 114 9.64 15.15 -9.15
CA VAL A 114 8.23 15.18 -9.52
C VAL A 114 8.02 14.17 -10.63
N ASP A 115 7.34 13.07 -10.30
CA ASP A 115 6.97 12.07 -11.29
C ASP A 115 5.81 12.55 -12.18
N LYS A 116 5.51 11.80 -13.25
CA LYS A 116 4.43 12.14 -14.18
C LYS A 116 3.06 12.24 -13.51
N LYS A 117 2.83 11.54 -12.39
CA LYS A 117 1.55 11.55 -11.68
C LYS A 117 1.40 12.86 -10.89
N TRP A 118 2.47 13.31 -10.25
CA TRP A 118 2.50 14.57 -9.51
C TRP A 118 2.61 15.80 -10.42
N ALA A 119 3.19 15.68 -11.61
CA ALA A 119 3.42 16.83 -12.50
C ALA A 119 2.16 17.66 -12.76
N VAL A 120 1.02 17.00 -12.98
CA VAL A 120 -0.29 17.64 -13.23
C VAL A 120 -0.79 18.44 -12.02
N TRP A 121 -0.41 18.04 -10.80
CA TRP A 121 -0.81 18.70 -9.56
C TRP A 121 0.17 19.76 -9.09
N VAL A 122 1.45 19.56 -9.42
CA VAL A 122 2.54 20.42 -8.96
C VAL A 122 2.72 21.62 -9.86
N VAL A 123 2.58 21.46 -11.17
CA VAL A 123 2.83 22.51 -12.17
C VAL A 123 1.54 22.80 -12.91
N ASP A 124 1.07 24.05 -12.86
CA ASP A 124 -0.12 24.48 -13.61
C ASP A 124 0.20 24.71 -15.11
N GLU A 125 -0.82 24.96 -15.92
CA GLU A 125 -0.68 25.23 -17.36
C GLU A 125 0.19 26.47 -17.67
N ASN A 126 0.33 27.38 -16.71
CA ASN A 126 1.15 28.59 -16.82
C ASN A 126 2.59 28.38 -16.33
N GLY A 127 2.93 27.17 -15.86
CA GLY A 127 4.25 26.85 -15.30
C GLY A 127 4.44 27.26 -13.83
N ASN A 128 3.40 27.75 -13.14
CA ASN A 128 3.48 28.05 -11.71
C ASN A 128 3.44 26.77 -10.89
N ILE A 129 4.19 26.77 -9.79
CA ILE A 129 4.31 25.61 -8.91
C ILE A 129 3.39 25.75 -7.71
N ASP A 130 2.44 24.83 -7.55
CA ASP A 130 1.59 24.76 -6.35
C ASP A 130 2.42 24.25 -5.15
N ARG A 131 2.58 25.13 -4.15
CA ARG A 131 3.35 24.83 -2.94
C ARG A 131 2.82 23.61 -2.18
N ARG A 132 1.50 23.43 -2.09
CA ARG A 132 0.90 22.33 -1.32
C ARG A 132 1.19 21.01 -2.02
N ALA A 133 0.87 20.92 -3.31
CA ALA A 133 1.13 19.74 -4.12
C ALA A 133 2.62 19.39 -4.12
N TYR A 134 3.48 20.39 -4.33
CA TYR A 134 4.93 20.20 -4.27
C TYR A 134 5.39 19.65 -2.92
N THR A 135 4.92 20.24 -1.82
CA THR A 135 5.29 19.79 -0.47
C THR A 135 4.90 18.33 -0.23
N PHE A 136 3.70 17.93 -0.66
CA PHE A 136 3.25 16.55 -0.51
C PHE A 136 4.00 15.59 -1.41
N CYS A 137 4.36 15.99 -2.62
CA CYS A 137 5.25 15.25 -3.49
C CYS A 137 6.59 14.99 -2.78
N VAL A 138 7.22 16.03 -2.22
CA VAL A 138 8.48 15.92 -1.45
C VAL A 138 8.33 14.95 -0.28
N LEU A 139 7.26 15.06 0.51
CA LEU A 139 7.02 14.17 1.66
C LEU A 139 6.83 12.71 1.23
N GLY A 140 6.14 12.47 0.12
CA GLY A 140 5.98 11.14 -0.45
C GLY A 140 7.31 10.54 -0.90
N GLN A 141 8.11 11.32 -1.63
CA GLN A 141 9.45 10.92 -2.09
C GLN A 141 10.42 10.71 -0.92
N LEU A 142 10.35 11.54 0.12
CA LEU A 142 11.12 11.40 1.36
C LEU A 142 10.82 10.06 2.04
N LEU A 143 9.55 9.70 2.18
CA LEU A 143 9.14 8.44 2.78
C LEU A 143 9.65 7.23 1.98
N GLU A 144 9.57 7.31 0.66
CA GLU A 144 10.07 6.25 -0.23
C GLU A 144 11.59 6.16 -0.19
N GLY A 145 12.30 7.29 -0.18
CA GLY A 145 13.75 7.35 -0.01
C GLY A 145 14.23 6.75 1.31
N LEU A 146 13.49 6.97 2.41
CA LEU A 146 13.76 6.32 3.70
C LEU A 146 13.55 4.81 3.63
N ARG A 147 12.47 4.34 2.99
CA ARG A 147 12.20 2.90 2.81
C ARG A 147 13.27 2.19 2.00
N ARG A 148 13.73 2.82 0.91
CA ARG A 148 14.82 2.32 0.06
C ARG A 148 16.20 2.48 0.69
N ARG A 149 16.30 3.20 1.82
CA ARG A 149 17.55 3.60 2.48
C ARG A 149 18.47 4.45 1.58
N ASP A 150 17.87 5.18 0.66
CA ASP A 150 18.53 6.24 -0.09
C ASP A 150 18.71 7.50 0.76
N LEU A 151 17.80 7.68 1.72
CA LEU A 151 17.87 8.68 2.78
C LEU A 151 17.98 8.02 4.14
N PHE A 152 18.62 8.71 5.08
CA PHE A 152 18.81 8.28 6.44
C PHE A 152 18.93 9.47 7.40
N VAL A 153 18.72 9.19 8.69
CA VAL A 153 18.87 10.16 9.78
C VAL A 153 19.98 9.65 10.68
N SER A 154 21.12 10.34 10.72
CA SER A 154 22.32 9.88 11.43
C SER A 154 22.09 9.65 12.92
N SER A 155 21.20 10.43 13.54
CA SER A 155 20.83 10.32 14.96
C SER A 155 19.76 9.26 15.25
N GLY A 156 19.13 8.68 14.23
CA GLY A 156 18.01 7.74 14.40
C GLY A 156 18.49 6.29 14.49
N GLU A 157 17.81 5.44 15.26
CA GLU A 157 18.12 3.99 15.30
C GLU A 157 17.54 3.24 14.10
N ARG A 158 16.25 3.47 13.80
CA ARG A 158 15.53 2.72 12.75
C ARG A 158 15.94 3.15 11.34
N TRP A 159 16.10 4.45 11.13
CA TRP A 159 16.42 5.06 9.84
C TRP A 159 17.87 5.53 9.77
N SER A 160 18.76 4.89 10.55
CA SER A 160 20.18 5.20 10.56
C SER A 160 20.85 4.91 9.22
N ASN A 161 22.02 5.51 8.99
CA ASN A 161 22.84 5.15 7.84
C ASN A 161 23.26 3.66 7.93
N PRO A 162 22.83 2.79 6.99
CA PRO A 162 23.19 1.38 7.04
C PRO A 162 24.69 1.16 6.85
N ARG A 163 25.38 2.08 6.16
CA ARG A 163 26.81 1.99 5.87
C ARG A 163 27.69 2.55 6.99
N ALA A 164 27.13 3.17 8.02
CA ALA A 164 27.90 3.71 9.14
C ALA A 164 28.55 2.61 9.98
N LYS A 165 27.95 1.41 10.02
CA LYS A 165 28.49 0.25 10.76
C LYS A 165 29.51 -0.58 9.98
N LEU A 166 29.78 -0.21 8.72
CA LEU A 166 30.76 -0.93 7.90
C LEU A 166 32.18 -0.48 8.27
N LEU A 167 33.11 -1.44 8.32
CA LEU A 167 34.53 -1.15 8.45
C LEU A 167 35.01 -0.35 7.23
N LYS A 168 35.80 0.69 7.45
CA LYS A 168 36.34 1.58 6.42
C LYS A 168 37.81 1.88 6.67
N GLY A 169 38.54 2.20 5.61
CA GLY A 169 39.94 2.60 5.67
C GLY A 169 40.81 1.59 6.41
N GLN A 170 41.62 2.07 7.34
CA GLN A 170 42.60 1.24 8.06
C GLN A 170 41.95 0.09 8.86
N ALA A 171 40.75 0.30 9.42
CA ALA A 171 40.05 -0.74 10.18
C ALA A 171 39.55 -1.88 9.29
N TRP A 172 39.22 -1.60 8.03
CA TRP A 172 38.93 -2.65 7.06
C TRP A 172 40.20 -3.36 6.61
N GLU A 173 41.25 -2.61 6.25
CA GLU A 173 42.49 -3.23 5.76
C GLU A 173 43.14 -4.15 6.79
N SER A 174 43.07 -3.83 8.09
CA SER A 174 43.57 -4.71 9.15
C SER A 174 42.73 -5.98 9.35
N ALA A 175 41.40 -5.89 9.19
CA ALA A 175 40.48 -7.01 9.35
C ALA A 175 40.35 -7.88 8.08
N ARG A 176 40.66 -7.31 6.91
CA ARG A 176 40.37 -7.88 5.58
C ARG A 176 40.81 -9.33 5.42
N THR A 177 42.07 -9.65 5.74
CA THR A 177 42.59 -11.01 5.57
C THR A 177 41.86 -12.04 6.44
N SER A 178 41.56 -11.68 7.69
CA SER A 178 40.85 -12.57 8.62
C SER A 178 39.40 -12.78 8.19
N VAL A 179 38.70 -11.69 7.82
CA VAL A 179 37.30 -11.73 7.37
C VAL A 179 37.17 -12.52 6.06
N CYS A 180 38.01 -12.23 5.07
CA CYS A 180 38.02 -12.94 3.79
C CYS A 180 38.28 -14.44 3.99
N ARG A 181 39.24 -14.82 4.86
CA ARG A 181 39.49 -16.24 5.17
C ARG A 181 38.29 -16.91 5.83
N THR A 182 37.64 -16.23 6.78
CA THR A 182 36.48 -16.77 7.52
C THR A 182 35.27 -16.96 6.60
N LEU A 183 35.09 -16.07 5.62
CA LEU A 183 34.01 -16.14 4.64
C LEU A 183 34.37 -16.95 3.39
N GLU A 184 35.55 -17.57 3.34
CA GLU A 184 36.08 -18.29 2.17
C GLU A 184 36.13 -17.43 0.89
N LEU A 185 36.35 -16.12 1.06
CA LEU A 185 36.44 -15.15 -0.03
C LEU A 185 37.90 -14.80 -0.35
N ALA A 186 38.15 -14.47 -1.62
CA ALA A 186 39.42 -13.90 -2.03
C ALA A 186 39.64 -12.52 -1.37
N PRO A 187 40.88 -12.17 -0.95
CA PRO A 187 41.16 -10.84 -0.40
C PRO A 187 40.92 -9.74 -1.42
N LYS A 188 41.16 -10.04 -2.70
CA LYS A 188 41.01 -9.16 -3.85
C LYS A 188 39.68 -9.46 -4.55
N PRO A 189 38.85 -8.45 -4.87
CA PRO A 189 37.51 -8.66 -5.42
C PRO A 189 37.50 -9.07 -6.90
N GLU A 190 38.59 -8.83 -7.64
CA GLU A 190 38.62 -8.97 -9.10
C GLU A 190 38.31 -10.39 -9.62
N PRO A 191 38.78 -11.49 -8.99
CA PRO A 191 38.42 -12.84 -9.42
C PRO A 191 36.91 -13.09 -9.34
N GLU A 192 36.27 -12.72 -8.23
CA GLU A 192 34.85 -13.00 -8.02
C GLU A 192 33.96 -12.09 -8.85
N LEU A 193 34.37 -10.83 -9.03
CA LEU A 193 33.70 -9.94 -9.97
C LEU A 193 33.74 -10.49 -11.40
N LYS A 194 34.85 -11.12 -11.83
CA LYS A 194 34.92 -11.77 -13.16
C LYS A 194 33.97 -12.96 -13.27
N VAL A 195 33.86 -13.78 -12.21
CA VAL A 195 32.92 -14.91 -12.19
C VAL A 195 31.48 -14.41 -12.28
N LEU A 196 31.09 -13.45 -11.45
CA LEU A 196 29.75 -12.86 -11.45
C LEU A 196 29.44 -12.16 -12.78
N GLN A 197 30.38 -11.41 -13.33
CA GLN A 197 30.23 -10.77 -14.64
C GLN A 197 30.00 -11.81 -15.75
N LYS A 198 30.76 -12.91 -15.73
CA LYS A 198 30.58 -14.01 -16.69
C LYS A 198 29.22 -14.67 -16.53
N GLN A 199 28.79 -14.97 -15.30
CA GLN A 199 27.48 -15.56 -15.02
C GLN A 199 26.34 -14.65 -15.49
N LEU A 200 26.43 -13.36 -15.17
CA LEU A 200 25.44 -12.36 -15.60
C LEU A 200 25.38 -12.25 -17.13
N ASN A 201 26.53 -12.16 -17.79
CA ASN A 201 26.58 -12.07 -19.25
C ASN A 201 26.04 -13.34 -19.92
N GLN A 202 26.34 -14.52 -19.37
CA GLN A 202 25.79 -15.79 -19.86
C GLN A 202 24.28 -15.85 -19.67
N ALA A 203 23.75 -15.39 -18.53
CA ALA A 203 22.32 -15.33 -18.27
C ALA A 203 21.63 -14.40 -19.28
N TYR A 204 22.15 -13.17 -19.48
CA TYR A 204 21.59 -12.26 -20.48
C TYR A 204 21.62 -12.83 -21.89
N THR A 205 22.75 -13.41 -22.31
CA THR A 205 22.90 -13.99 -23.65
C THR A 205 21.93 -15.14 -23.86
N LYS A 206 21.78 -16.04 -22.87
CA LYS A 206 20.83 -17.16 -22.93
C LYS A 206 19.39 -16.65 -22.98
N THR A 207 19.03 -15.69 -22.13
CA THR A 207 17.67 -15.12 -22.10
C THR A 207 17.35 -14.45 -23.43
N ALA A 208 18.26 -13.64 -23.99
CA ALA A 208 18.07 -12.97 -25.27
C ALA A 208 17.95 -13.96 -26.44
N ALA A 209 18.75 -15.03 -26.45
CA ALA A 209 18.67 -16.08 -27.47
C ALA A 209 17.37 -16.90 -27.39
N ASN A 210 16.88 -17.15 -26.18
CA ASN A 210 15.67 -17.95 -25.95
C ASN A 210 14.37 -17.14 -26.12
N LEU A 211 14.41 -15.81 -25.96
CA LEU A 211 13.22 -14.96 -25.96
C LEU A 211 12.35 -15.11 -27.23
N PRO A 212 12.90 -15.15 -28.47
CA PRO A 212 12.08 -15.31 -29.67
C PRO A 212 11.33 -16.63 -29.76
N GLN A 213 11.77 -17.65 -29.01
CA GLN A 213 11.24 -19.01 -29.04
C GLN A 213 10.45 -19.35 -27.76
N ASN A 214 10.35 -18.41 -26.82
CA ASN A 214 9.70 -18.64 -25.54
C ASN A 214 8.20 -18.32 -25.62
N SER A 215 7.34 -19.34 -25.50
CA SER A 215 5.87 -19.18 -25.46
C SER A 215 5.37 -18.53 -24.17
N GLU A 216 6.18 -18.54 -23.12
CA GLU A 216 5.81 -18.07 -21.78
C GLU A 216 6.11 -16.60 -21.53
N VAL A 217 6.95 -15.98 -22.36
CA VAL A 217 7.37 -14.59 -22.18
C VAL A 217 7.36 -13.89 -23.53
N ARG A 218 6.49 -12.90 -23.69
CA ARG A 218 6.35 -12.08 -24.90
C ARG A 218 6.55 -10.61 -24.59
N ILE A 219 7.13 -9.88 -25.54
CA ILE A 219 7.11 -8.42 -25.53
C ILE A 219 5.97 -8.00 -26.46
N GLU A 220 4.92 -7.46 -25.88
CA GLU A 220 3.75 -6.98 -26.61
C GLU A 220 3.72 -5.45 -26.59
N VAL A 221 3.25 -4.85 -27.68
CA VAL A 221 3.06 -3.40 -27.75
C VAL A 221 1.63 -3.12 -27.31
N ASP A 222 1.47 -2.43 -26.17
CA ASP A 222 0.16 -1.99 -25.69
C ASP A 222 -0.49 -1.02 -26.70
N LYS A 223 -1.81 -0.81 -26.59
CA LYS A 223 -2.63 0.10 -27.42
C LYS A 223 -2.08 1.52 -27.50
N LYS A 224 -1.22 1.92 -26.55
CA LYS A 224 -0.54 3.23 -26.48
C LYS A 224 0.85 3.24 -27.16
N GLY A 225 1.24 2.17 -27.87
CA GLY A 225 2.53 2.05 -28.54
C GLY A 225 3.71 1.75 -27.62
N LYS A 226 3.46 1.32 -26.37
CA LYS A 226 4.51 1.04 -25.37
C LYS A 226 4.78 -0.45 -25.29
N GLU A 227 6.05 -0.84 -25.36
CA GLU A 227 6.48 -2.21 -25.13
C GLU A 227 6.27 -2.62 -23.67
N THR A 228 5.58 -3.74 -23.47
CA THR A 228 5.28 -4.34 -22.17
C THR A 228 5.65 -5.81 -22.17
N LEU A 229 6.22 -6.29 -21.06
CA LEU A 229 6.57 -7.70 -20.87
C LEU A 229 5.34 -8.45 -20.38
N THR A 230 4.80 -9.34 -21.21
CA THR A 230 3.69 -10.24 -20.86
C THR A 230 4.27 -11.60 -20.52
N ILE A 231 4.02 -12.05 -19.27
CA ILE A 231 4.39 -13.39 -18.80
C ILE A 231 3.10 -14.22 -18.79
N SER A 232 3.10 -15.35 -19.50
CA SER A 232 2.01 -16.32 -19.49
C SER A 232 1.75 -16.82 -18.06
N ASN A 233 0.49 -17.02 -17.71
CA ASN A 233 0.16 -17.63 -16.44
C ASN A 233 0.69 -19.07 -16.41
N LEU A 234 1.17 -19.51 -15.26
CA LEU A 234 1.51 -20.91 -15.05
C LEU A 234 0.24 -21.75 -15.28
N ASP A 235 0.37 -22.76 -16.13
CA ASP A 235 -0.69 -23.76 -16.29
C ASP A 235 -0.95 -24.42 -14.93
N LYS A 236 -2.23 -24.65 -14.64
CA LYS A 236 -2.60 -25.44 -13.48
C LYS A 236 -2.01 -26.84 -13.67
N LEU A 237 -1.21 -27.30 -12.72
CA LEU A 237 -0.80 -28.69 -12.68
C LEU A 237 -2.05 -29.58 -12.55
N ASP A 238 -2.15 -30.59 -13.40
CA ASP A 238 -3.22 -31.57 -13.30
C ASP A 238 -3.08 -32.34 -11.99
N ASP A 239 -4.15 -32.30 -11.21
CA ASP A 239 -4.25 -32.99 -9.93
C ASP A 239 -4.37 -34.51 -10.19
N PRO A 240 -3.45 -35.36 -9.70
CA PRO A 240 -3.53 -36.79 -9.94
C PRO A 240 -4.77 -37.41 -9.27
N GLU A 241 -5.33 -38.45 -9.87
CA GLU A 241 -6.57 -39.07 -9.38
C GLU A 241 -6.45 -39.58 -7.92
N SER A 242 -5.26 -40.00 -7.51
CA SER A 242 -4.96 -40.39 -6.12
C SER A 242 -5.07 -39.21 -5.15
N TYR A 243 -4.66 -38.01 -5.55
CA TYR A 243 -4.79 -36.79 -4.76
C TYR A 243 -6.26 -36.39 -4.62
N LEU A 244 -7.03 -36.44 -5.71
CA LEU A 244 -8.47 -36.13 -5.66
C LEU A 244 -9.20 -37.08 -4.71
N LYS A 245 -8.96 -38.40 -4.81
CA LYS A 245 -9.53 -39.40 -3.89
C LYS A 245 -9.14 -39.17 -2.43
N LEU A 246 -7.90 -38.74 -2.17
CA LEU A 246 -7.44 -38.43 -0.82
C LEU A 246 -8.10 -37.16 -0.29
N ARG A 247 -8.16 -36.11 -1.10
CA ARG A 247 -8.80 -34.84 -0.76
C ARG A 247 -10.26 -35.05 -0.39
N ASP A 248 -11.02 -35.77 -1.21
CA ASP A 248 -12.45 -36.01 -0.96
C ASP A 248 -12.67 -36.82 0.34
N LYS A 249 -11.78 -37.79 0.63
CA LYS A 249 -11.81 -38.51 1.91
C LYS A 249 -11.50 -37.60 3.09
N VAL A 250 -10.48 -36.74 2.99
CA VAL A 250 -10.13 -35.79 4.05
C VAL A 250 -11.26 -34.79 4.28
N GLU A 251 -11.82 -34.22 3.21
CA GLU A 251 -12.96 -33.29 3.29
C GLU A 251 -14.19 -33.95 3.93
N SER A 252 -14.44 -35.24 3.67
CA SER A 252 -15.54 -35.97 4.31
C SER A 252 -15.38 -36.18 5.82
N LEU A 253 -14.14 -36.09 6.32
CA LEU A 253 -13.82 -36.22 7.75
C LEU A 253 -13.79 -34.88 8.48
N LEU A 254 -13.69 -33.77 7.73
CA LEU A 254 -13.65 -32.44 8.29
C LEU A 254 -15.08 -31.93 8.56
N PRO A 255 -15.36 -31.39 9.75
CA PRO A 255 -16.67 -30.81 10.02
C PRO A 255 -16.86 -29.55 9.18
N GLN A 256 -18.04 -29.37 8.60
CA GLN A 256 -18.42 -28.11 7.96
C GLN A 256 -18.75 -27.09 9.05
N VAL A 257 -17.76 -26.26 9.39
CA VAL A 257 -17.88 -25.20 10.37
C VAL A 257 -17.49 -23.89 9.71
N ASP A 258 -18.24 -22.84 10.00
CA ASP A 258 -17.94 -21.51 9.51
C ASP A 258 -16.63 -21.01 10.15
N LEU A 259 -15.71 -20.50 9.33
CA LEU A 259 -14.40 -19.99 9.80
C LEU A 259 -14.52 -18.99 10.98
N PRO A 260 -15.52 -18.07 11.03
CA PRO A 260 -15.77 -17.25 12.21
C PRO A 260 -16.07 -18.04 13.49
N GLU A 261 -16.80 -19.14 13.39
CA GLU A 261 -17.15 -19.97 14.55
C GLU A 261 -15.90 -20.67 15.10
N VAL A 262 -15.02 -21.16 14.23
CA VAL A 262 -13.73 -21.75 14.63
C VAL A 262 -12.88 -20.73 15.40
N LEU A 263 -12.82 -19.48 14.93
CA LEU A 263 -12.08 -18.41 15.62
C LEU A 263 -12.69 -18.05 16.98
N LEU A 264 -14.01 -18.03 17.08
CA LEU A 264 -14.71 -17.80 18.36
C LEU A 264 -14.52 -18.98 19.33
N GLU A 265 -14.51 -20.22 18.83
CA GLU A 265 -14.24 -21.42 19.63
C GLU A 265 -12.81 -21.40 20.18
N ILE A 266 -11.81 -21.10 19.34
CA ILE A 266 -10.42 -20.96 19.77
C ILE A 266 -10.28 -19.84 20.78
N ASN A 267 -10.98 -18.72 20.60
CA ASN A 267 -11.00 -17.65 21.60
C ASN A 267 -11.63 -18.11 22.92
N ALA A 268 -12.72 -18.89 22.89
CA ALA A 268 -13.33 -19.42 24.11
C ALA A 268 -12.37 -20.36 24.86
N LYS A 269 -11.52 -21.11 24.14
CA LYS A 269 -10.54 -22.03 24.74
C LYS A 269 -9.27 -21.34 25.25
N THR A 270 -8.79 -20.32 24.54
CA THR A 270 -7.46 -19.74 24.79
C THR A 270 -7.51 -18.33 25.38
N GLY A 271 -8.63 -17.62 25.21
CA GLY A 271 -8.76 -16.22 25.58
C GLY A 271 -7.88 -15.27 24.76
N PHE A 272 -7.34 -15.69 23.61
CA PHE A 272 -6.33 -14.92 22.88
C PHE A 272 -6.80 -13.51 22.48
N MET A 273 -8.11 -13.28 22.31
CA MET A 273 -8.62 -11.94 21.97
C MET A 273 -8.44 -10.92 23.11
N ASN A 274 -8.19 -11.38 24.35
CA ASN A 274 -7.90 -10.50 25.49
C ASN A 274 -6.51 -9.84 25.41
N GLU A 275 -5.60 -10.38 24.60
CA GLU A 275 -4.26 -9.80 24.37
C GLU A 275 -4.31 -8.56 23.45
N PHE A 276 -5.44 -8.29 22.79
CA PHE A 276 -5.61 -7.11 21.96
C PHE A 276 -5.88 -5.88 22.84
N THR A 277 -4.83 -5.10 23.07
CA THR A 277 -4.91 -3.84 23.84
C THR A 277 -5.26 -2.65 22.94
N HIS A 278 -6.23 -1.82 23.38
CA HIS A 278 -6.54 -0.57 22.70
C HIS A 278 -5.37 0.43 22.81
N LEU A 279 -5.00 1.08 21.71
CA LEU A 279 -3.80 1.91 21.64
C LEU A 279 -3.84 3.19 22.50
N ASN A 280 -5.02 3.59 22.96
CA ASN A 280 -5.21 4.82 23.75
C ASN A 280 -5.62 4.59 25.22
N GLU A 281 -5.62 3.36 25.75
CA GLU A 281 -6.02 3.02 27.15
C GLU A 281 -7.40 3.56 27.63
N SER A 282 -8.14 4.25 26.77
CA SER A 282 -9.48 4.73 27.05
C SER A 282 -10.44 3.56 26.90
N PHE A 283 -10.89 3.02 28.03
CA PHE A 283 -11.96 2.03 28.13
C PHE A 283 -13.31 2.60 27.67
N ALA A 284 -13.44 2.93 26.39
CA ALA A 284 -14.74 3.01 25.76
C ALA A 284 -15.27 1.58 25.72
N LYS A 285 -16.35 1.31 26.46
CA LYS A 285 -17.01 0.00 26.54
C LYS A 285 -17.54 -0.40 25.16
N VAL A 286 -16.68 -0.97 24.32
CA VAL A 286 -17.08 -1.58 23.07
C VAL A 286 -17.80 -2.89 23.43
N LYS A 287 -19.13 -2.89 23.29
CA LYS A 287 -19.90 -4.14 23.28
C LYS A 287 -19.41 -5.01 22.11
N ASP A 288 -19.28 -6.31 22.34
CA ASP A 288 -18.93 -7.32 21.33
C ASP A 288 -17.54 -7.11 20.69
N LEU A 289 -16.56 -6.72 21.50
CA LEU A 289 -15.16 -6.54 21.06
C LEU A 289 -14.59 -7.81 20.42
N SER A 290 -14.84 -8.98 21.01
CA SER A 290 -14.39 -10.28 20.47
C SER A 290 -14.93 -10.54 19.06
N THR A 291 -16.19 -10.23 18.82
CA THR A 291 -16.83 -10.34 17.49
C THR A 291 -16.20 -9.39 16.48
N SER A 292 -15.87 -8.17 16.93
CA SER A 292 -15.20 -7.16 16.08
C SER A 292 -13.78 -7.57 15.72
N ILE A 293 -13.02 -8.13 16.68
CA ILE A 293 -11.67 -8.65 16.45
C ILE A 293 -11.72 -9.84 15.48
N CYS A 294 -12.66 -10.77 15.67
CA CYS A 294 -12.87 -11.91 14.78
C CYS A 294 -13.13 -11.46 13.34
N ALA A 295 -14.05 -10.50 13.13
CA ALA A 295 -14.34 -9.97 11.81
C ALA A 295 -13.12 -9.31 11.14
N VAL A 296 -12.29 -8.59 11.90
CA VAL A 296 -11.06 -7.99 11.37
C VAL A 296 -10.02 -9.06 11.01
N LEU A 297 -9.84 -10.07 11.87
CA LEU A 297 -8.90 -11.16 11.61
C LEU A 297 -9.28 -11.95 10.35
N ILE A 298 -10.57 -12.21 10.12
CA ILE A 298 -11.03 -12.91 8.91
C ILE A 298 -10.88 -12.01 7.69
N ALA A 299 -11.28 -10.74 7.79
CA ALA A 299 -11.15 -9.78 6.69
C ALA A 299 -9.70 -9.66 6.19
N GLN A 300 -8.75 -9.60 7.11
CA GLN A 300 -7.33 -9.48 6.81
C GLN A 300 -6.71 -10.83 6.44
N GLY A 301 -6.99 -11.88 7.21
CA GLY A 301 -6.43 -13.22 7.03
C GLY A 301 -6.88 -13.90 5.75
N CYS A 302 -8.11 -13.63 5.29
CA CYS A 302 -8.66 -14.18 4.05
C CYS A 302 -8.60 -13.18 2.88
N ASN A 303 -8.07 -11.97 3.08
CA ASN A 303 -8.00 -10.91 2.06
C ASN A 303 -9.34 -10.57 1.37
N ILE A 304 -10.47 -10.79 2.06
CA ILE A 304 -11.82 -10.53 1.54
C ILE A 304 -12.33 -9.12 1.90
N GLY A 305 -11.56 -8.38 2.71
CA GLY A 305 -11.96 -7.08 3.24
C GLY A 305 -13.10 -7.20 4.27
N LEU A 306 -13.50 -6.07 4.87
CA LEU A 306 -14.55 -6.06 5.90
C LEU A 306 -15.97 -6.11 5.32
N SER A 307 -16.15 -5.79 4.02
CA SER A 307 -17.48 -5.67 3.40
C SER A 307 -18.32 -6.96 3.45
N PRO A 308 -17.75 -8.16 3.24
CA PRO A 308 -18.52 -9.41 3.29
C PRO A 308 -18.93 -9.84 4.71
N LEU A 309 -18.27 -9.32 5.75
CA LEU A 309 -18.43 -9.75 7.15
C LEU A 309 -19.37 -8.83 7.95
N VAL A 310 -19.98 -7.83 7.32
CA VAL A 310 -20.82 -6.82 7.98
C VAL A 310 -22.27 -7.00 7.57
N HIS A 311 -23.15 -7.25 8.55
CA HIS A 311 -24.59 -7.08 8.35
C HIS A 311 -24.92 -5.59 8.28
N TRP A 312 -25.53 -5.18 7.16
CA TRP A 312 -25.58 -3.78 6.73
C TRP A 312 -26.33 -2.79 7.64
N SER A 313 -27.03 -3.26 8.68
CA SER A 313 -27.70 -2.44 9.69
C SER A 313 -26.72 -1.80 10.70
N GLN A 314 -25.46 -2.23 10.76
CA GLN A 314 -24.46 -1.76 11.75
C GLN A 314 -23.25 -1.00 11.13
N VAL A 315 -23.29 -0.71 9.83
CA VAL A 315 -22.14 -0.19 9.04
C VAL A 315 -21.63 1.18 9.50
N LYS A 316 -22.49 2.06 10.02
CA LYS A 316 -22.08 3.42 10.49
C LYS A 316 -21.30 3.38 11.80
N GLU A 317 -21.61 2.47 12.72
CA GLU A 317 -20.81 2.29 13.94
C GLU A 317 -19.47 1.63 13.65
N ILE A 318 -19.43 0.70 12.69
CA ILE A 318 -18.23 -0.09 12.41
C ILE A 318 -17.24 0.66 11.52
N ARG A 319 -17.62 1.59 10.63
CA ARG A 319 -16.63 2.44 9.93
C ARG A 319 -15.86 3.36 10.91
N LYS A 320 -16.52 3.86 11.95
CA LYS A 320 -15.87 4.58 13.06
C LYS A 320 -14.95 3.64 13.84
N LYS A 321 -15.44 2.46 14.21
CA LYS A 321 -14.65 1.41 14.90
C LYS A 321 -13.54 0.81 14.02
N SER A 322 -13.63 0.82 12.69
CA SER A 322 -12.63 0.27 11.76
C SER A 322 -11.42 1.19 11.63
N ILE A 323 -11.62 2.50 11.72
CA ILE A 323 -10.53 3.48 11.85
C ILE A 323 -9.89 3.34 13.24
N GLU A 324 -10.68 3.14 14.29
CA GLU A 324 -10.18 2.87 15.65
C GLU A 324 -9.50 1.49 15.78
N LEU A 325 -9.97 0.46 15.08
CA LEU A 325 -9.41 -0.91 15.06
C LEU A 325 -8.18 -1.01 14.15
N LYS A 326 -8.13 -0.28 13.02
CA LYS A 326 -6.87 -0.11 12.25
C LYS A 326 -5.80 0.56 13.10
N ASN A 327 -6.20 1.42 14.05
CA ASN A 327 -5.29 1.87 15.08
C ASN A 327 -4.98 0.72 16.06
N CYS A 328 -5.96 0.01 16.63
CA CYS A 328 -5.73 -1.10 17.58
C CYS A 328 -4.89 -2.29 17.06
N VAL A 329 -4.91 -2.59 15.76
CA VAL A 329 -4.24 -3.75 15.15
C VAL A 329 -2.78 -3.46 14.75
N LYS A 330 -2.17 -2.39 15.29
CA LYS A 330 -0.71 -2.34 15.39
C LYS A 330 -0.26 -3.39 16.42
N LEU A 331 -0.15 -4.64 15.95
CA LEU A 331 0.59 -5.70 16.63
C LEU A 331 1.91 -5.11 17.15
N ARG A 332 2.23 -5.39 18.42
CA ARG A 332 3.56 -5.23 18.99
C ARG A 332 4.53 -6.19 18.28
N GLU A 333 4.81 -5.97 17.01
CA GLU A 333 5.75 -6.75 16.20
C GLU A 333 7.23 -6.48 16.56
N ASN A 334 7.55 -5.95 17.75
CA ASN A 334 8.95 -5.63 18.06
C ASN A 334 9.43 -5.91 19.48
N LYS A 335 8.60 -6.48 20.37
CA LYS A 335 9.08 -6.84 21.72
C LYS A 335 8.95 -8.32 22.05
N GLN A 336 7.80 -8.95 21.85
CA GLN A 336 7.62 -10.35 22.24
C GLN A 336 8.30 -11.37 21.29
N LEU A 337 8.53 -11.03 20.02
CA LEU A 337 9.31 -11.88 19.10
C LEU A 337 10.82 -11.92 19.42
N LYS A 338 11.35 -10.96 20.20
CA LYS A 338 12.74 -11.02 20.67
C LYS A 338 12.92 -11.98 21.85
N ASP A 339 11.90 -12.11 22.68
CA ASP A 339 11.95 -12.97 23.87
C ASP A 339 11.70 -14.45 23.50
N PHE A 340 11.06 -14.74 22.36
CA PHE A 340 10.84 -16.11 21.89
C PHE A 340 12.00 -16.69 21.05
N ILE A 341 12.96 -15.86 20.62
CA ILE A 341 14.17 -16.28 19.87
C ILE A 341 15.41 -16.30 20.79
N SER A 342 15.26 -15.93 22.06
CA SER A 342 16.33 -15.93 23.08
C SER A 342 16.22 -17.05 24.12
N LEU A 343 15.42 -18.08 23.82
CA LEU A 343 15.48 -19.43 24.41
C LEU A 343 15.78 -20.42 23.28
#